data_AF-A0A645FHC9-F1
#
_entry.id   AF-A0A645FHC9-F1
#
_cell.length_a   1.000
_cell.length_b   1.000
_cell.length_c   1.000
_cell.angle_alpha   90.00
_cell.angle_beta   90.00
_cell.angle_gamma   90.00
#
_symmetry.space_group_name_H-M   'P 1'
#
loop_
_entity.id
_entity.type
_entity.pdbx_description
1 polymer ?
#
loop_
_entity_poly.entity_id
_entity_poly.type
_entity_poly.pdbx_seq_one_letter_code
_entity_poly.pdbx_strand_id
1 'polypeptide(L)'
;MENPVNEILLENKIVLSIAIRLKAEEFMINKIPDYESIVISSNQTLELLKHFKILNTDKTTIKSLEKVNLMTPENIHINAFMYEPLIDISIFHLKDLYKEIKELE
;
A
#
# COMPACT_ATOMS: atom_id res chain seq x y z
N MET A 1 11.29 -16.87 -20.74
CA MET A 1 11.32 -15.40 -20.94
C MET A 1 10.08 -14.86 -20.25
N GLU A 2 10.23 -14.02 -19.23
CA GLU A 2 9.06 -13.35 -18.65
C GLU A 2 8.43 -12.49 -19.73
N ASN A 3 7.11 -12.63 -19.94
CA ASN A 3 6.38 -11.70 -20.80
C ASN A 3 6.50 -10.29 -20.20
N PRO A 4 6.77 -9.26 -21.00
CA PRO A 4 6.79 -7.89 -20.50
C PRO A 4 5.46 -7.58 -19.84
N VAL A 5 5.50 -7.03 -18.63
CA VAL A 5 4.32 -6.63 -17.87
C VAL A 5 3.52 -5.65 -18.73
N ASN A 6 2.26 -5.98 -19.01
CA ASN A 6 1.40 -5.09 -19.78
C ASN A 6 0.99 -3.91 -18.89
N GLU A 7 1.54 -2.73 -19.20
CA GLU A 7 1.37 -1.48 -18.45
C GLU A 7 -0.06 -0.91 -18.54
N ILE A 8 -0.81 -1.30 -19.57
CA ILE A 8 -2.16 -0.84 -19.85
C ILE A 8 -3.19 -1.64 -19.04
N LEU A 9 -2.86 -2.87 -18.64
CA LEU A 9 -3.78 -3.72 -17.86
C LEU A 9 -3.93 -3.19 -16.44
N LEU A 10 -5.08 -2.58 -16.18
CA LEU A 10 -5.46 -2.05 -14.88
C LEU A 10 -5.49 -3.15 -13.81
N GLU A 11 -5.83 -4.37 -14.19
CA GLU A 11 -5.86 -5.54 -13.32
C GLU A 11 -4.50 -5.78 -12.66
N ASN A 12 -3.41 -5.63 -13.42
CA ASN A 12 -2.06 -5.78 -12.88
C ASN A 12 -1.76 -4.71 -11.83
N LYS A 13 -2.19 -3.46 -12.07
CA LYS A 13 -2.03 -2.37 -11.12
C LYS A 13 -2.86 -2.60 -9.86
N ILE A 14 -4.11 -3.07 -9.99
CA ILE A 14 -4.99 -3.39 -8.86
C ILE A 14 -4.38 -4.50 -8.00
N VAL A 15 -3.96 -5.62 -8.61
CA VAL A 15 -3.35 -6.75 -7.90
C VAL A 15 -2.09 -6.30 -7.16
N LEU A 16 -1.24 -5.52 -7.83
CA LEU A 16 -0.01 -5.02 -7.22
C LEU A 16 -0.29 -4.04 -6.07
N SER A 17 -1.27 -3.15 -6.22
CA SER A 17 -1.72 -2.25 -5.15
C SER A 17 -2.24 -2.98 -3.93
N ILE A 18 -3.00 -4.06 -4.12
CA ILE A 18 -3.45 -4.93 -3.02
C ILE A 18 -2.25 -5.60 -2.34
N ALA A 19 -1.30 -6.14 -3.12
CA ALA A 19 -0.11 -6.79 -2.58
C ALA A 19 0.79 -5.85 -1.77
N ILE A 20 0.96 -4.60 -2.22
CA ILE A 20 1.69 -3.55 -1.49
C ILE A 20 1.01 -3.26 -0.15
N ARG A 21 -0.31 -3.05 -0.15
CA ARG A 21 -1.07 -2.79 1.09
C ARG A 21 -0.95 -3.94 2.07
N LEU A 22 -1.19 -5.18 1.62
CA LEU A 22 -1.08 -6.37 2.48
C LEU A 22 0.31 -6.49 3.12
N LYS A 23 1.38 -6.23 2.37
CA LYS A 23 2.76 -6.27 2.90
C LYS A 23 3.03 -5.14 3.90
N ALA A 24 2.56 -3.92 3.62
CA ALA A 24 2.69 -2.80 4.54
C ALA A 24 1.92 -3.04 5.85
N GLU A 25 0.72 -3.61 5.75
CA GLU A 25 -0.13 -3.95 6.88
C GLU A 25 0.48 -5.06 7.73
N GLU A 26 0.98 -6.14 7.12
CA GLU A 26 1.72 -7.21 7.81
C GLU A 26 2.89 -6.64 8.62
N PHE A 27 3.69 -5.77 8.00
CA PHE A 27 4.79 -5.10 8.69
C PHE A 27 4.30 -4.25 9.87
N MET A 28 3.28 -3.40 9.69
CA MET A 28 2.78 -2.54 10.76
C MET A 28 2.16 -3.33 11.90
N ILE A 29 1.35 -4.36 11.60
CA ILE A 29 0.71 -5.23 12.59
C ILE A 29 1.77 -5.90 13.47
N ASN A 30 2.86 -6.39 12.89
CA ASN A 30 3.95 -7.02 13.63
C ASN A 30 4.71 -6.06 14.57
N LYS A 31 4.55 -4.74 14.41
CA LYS A 31 5.21 -3.72 15.22
C LYS A 31 4.24 -2.96 16.15
N ILE A 32 2.93 -3.20 16.06
CA ILE A 32 1.93 -2.61 16.93
C ILE A 32 1.59 -3.60 18.04
N PRO A 33 1.94 -3.32 19.31
CA PRO A 33 1.55 -4.15 20.44
C PRO A 33 0.02 -4.23 20.56
N ASP A 34 -0.50 -5.38 20.97
CA ASP A 34 -1.91 -5.62 21.21
C ASP A 34 -2.83 -5.25 20.02
N TYR A 35 -2.33 -5.38 18.78
CA TYR A 35 -3.10 -5.08 17.56
C TYR A 35 -4.48 -5.75 17.52
N GLU A 36 -4.62 -6.96 18.06
CA GLU A 36 -5.90 -7.69 18.13
C GLU A 36 -7.02 -6.93 18.86
N SER A 37 -6.66 -5.96 19.72
CA SER A 37 -7.61 -5.09 20.42
C SER A 37 -8.10 -3.90 19.58
N ILE A 38 -7.45 -3.62 18.45
CA ILE A 38 -7.75 -2.49 17.58
C ILE A 38 -8.85 -2.89 16.59
N VAL A 39 -10.01 -2.24 16.71
CA VAL A 39 -11.13 -2.46 15.78
C VAL A 39 -11.07 -1.43 14.66
N ILE A 40 -10.76 -1.88 13.44
CA ILE A 40 -10.74 -1.03 12.23
C ILE A 40 -11.88 -1.47 11.31
N SER A 41 -12.77 -0.53 10.96
CA SER A 41 -13.95 -0.79 10.12
C SER A 41 -13.83 -0.30 8.68
N SER A 42 -12.82 0.54 8.38
CA SER A 42 -12.54 1.07 7.05
C SER A 42 -11.14 1.69 7.00
N ASN A 43 -10.57 1.83 5.79
CA ASN A 43 -9.27 2.47 5.57
C ASN A 43 -8.14 1.81 6.40
N GLN A 44 -8.09 0.48 6.40
CA GLN A 44 -7.20 -0.32 7.23
C GLN A 44 -5.74 0.11 7.14
N THR A 45 -5.22 0.31 5.92
CA THR A 45 -3.80 0.69 5.73
C THR A 45 -3.50 2.06 6.35
N LEU A 46 -4.46 2.99 6.27
CA LEU A 46 -4.30 4.34 6.82
C LEU A 46 -4.40 4.35 8.35
N GLU A 47 -5.38 3.65 8.91
CA GLU A 47 -5.55 3.56 10.37
C GLU A 47 -4.36 2.85 11.02
N LEU A 48 -3.88 1.76 10.44
CA LEU A 48 -2.65 1.10 10.88
C LEU A 48 -1.45 2.05 10.88
N LEU A 49 -1.29 2.87 9.83
CA LEU A 49 -0.21 3.86 9.76
C LEU A 49 -0.31 4.91 10.88
N LYS A 50 -1.53 5.35 11.25
CA LYS A 50 -1.72 6.28 12.37
C LYS A 50 -1.26 5.66 13.69
N HIS A 51 -1.64 4.43 13.97
CA HIS A 51 -1.19 3.70 15.15
C HIS A 51 0.32 3.49 15.15
N PHE A 52 0.88 3.06 14.02
CA PHE A 52 2.32 2.84 13.85
C PHE A 52 3.14 4.11 14.12
N LYS A 53 2.68 5.27 13.62
CA LYS A 53 3.34 6.59 13.82
C LYS A 53 3.39 7.06 15.28
N ILE A 54 2.44 6.61 16.12
CA ILE A 54 2.46 6.93 17.55
C ILE A 54 3.58 6.17 18.26
N LEU A 55 3.87 4.95 17.79
CA LEU A 55 4.79 4.02 18.41
C LEU A 55 6.22 4.09 17.85
N ASN A 56 6.38 4.58 16.61
CA ASN A 56 7.64 4.55 15.88
C ASN A 56 8.06 5.95 15.42
N THR A 57 9.36 6.21 15.45
CA THR A 57 9.95 7.50 15.05
C THR A 57 10.84 7.42 13.81
N ASP A 58 10.97 6.23 13.21
CA ASP A 58 11.73 6.06 11.97
C ASP A 58 11.03 6.75 10.79
N LYS A 59 11.53 7.95 10.47
CA LYS A 59 11.01 8.79 9.40
C LYS A 59 11.14 8.14 8.02
N THR A 60 12.14 7.28 7.80
CA THR A 60 12.34 6.62 6.52
C THR A 60 11.22 5.62 6.29
N THR A 61 11.03 4.69 7.24
CA THR A 61 9.94 3.71 7.19
C THR A 61 8.56 4.37 7.14
N ILE A 62 8.33 5.40 7.96
CA ILE A 62 7.06 6.14 7.93
C ILE A 62 6.79 6.75 6.55
N LYS A 63 7.81 7.35 5.91
CA LYS A 63 7.68 7.92 4.57
C LYS A 63 7.41 6.85 3.51
N SER A 64 7.99 5.66 3.65
CA SER A 64 7.68 4.51 2.79
C SER A 64 6.21 4.09 2.91
N LEU A 65 5.69 3.98 4.13
CA LEU A 65 4.29 3.63 4.40
C LEU A 65 3.30 4.74 4.01
N GLU A 66 3.70 6.02 4.06
CA GLU A 66 2.92 7.13 3.52
C GLU A 66 2.77 7.04 1.99
N LYS A 67 3.84 6.65 1.28
CA LYS A 67 3.79 6.41 -0.17
C LYS A 67 2.79 5.31 -0.53
N VAL A 68 2.67 4.26 0.29
CA VAL A 68 1.63 3.23 0.12
C VAL A 68 0.24 3.85 0.11
N ASN A 69 -0.12 4.60 1.14
CA ASN A 69 -1.44 5.22 1.21
C ASN A 69 -1.72 6.20 0.05
N LEU A 70 -0.70 6.91 -0.42
CA LEU A 70 -0.82 7.85 -1.54
C LEU A 70 -0.99 7.14 -2.89
N MET A 71 -0.21 6.09 -3.13
CA MET A 71 -0.13 5.43 -4.45
C MET A 71 -1.12 4.29 -4.62
N THR A 72 -1.61 3.73 -3.52
CA THR A 72 -2.53 2.58 -3.53
C THR A 72 -3.74 2.91 -2.65
N PRO A 73 -4.57 3.90 -3.01
CA PRO A 73 -5.73 4.26 -2.20
C PRO A 73 -6.67 3.05 -2.04
N GLU A 74 -7.16 2.85 -0.82
CA GLU A 74 -8.00 1.70 -0.46
C GLU A 74 -9.40 1.79 -1.07
N ASN A 75 -9.96 3.00 -1.12
CA ASN A 75 -11.21 3.26 -1.81
C ASN A 75 -10.95 3.32 -3.32
N ILE A 76 -11.07 2.15 -3.98
CA ILE A 76 -11.03 2.06 -5.43
C ILE A 76 -12.46 2.25 -5.94
N HIS A 77 -12.74 3.44 -6.48
CA HIS A 77 -14.01 3.69 -7.13
C HIS A 77 -14.05 2.97 -8.47
N ILE A 78 -14.78 1.85 -8.55
CA ILE A 78 -14.83 0.96 -9.74
C ILE A 78 -15.55 1.60 -10.96
N ASN A 79 -15.98 2.86 -10.87
CA ASN A 79 -16.55 3.60 -11.99
C ASN A 79 -15.46 4.34 -12.77
N ALA A 80 -15.46 4.16 -14.10
CA ALA A 80 -14.46 4.60 -15.09
C ALA A 80 -14.05 6.09 -15.06
N PHE A 81 -14.69 6.92 -14.24
CA PHE A 81 -14.41 8.35 -14.09
C PHE A 81 -13.51 8.70 -12.88
N MET A 82 -13.24 7.76 -11.95
CA MET A 82 -12.49 8.04 -10.69
C MET A 82 -11.26 7.15 -10.48
N TYR A 83 -10.73 6.54 -11.53
CA TYR A 83 -9.48 5.78 -11.46
C TYR A 83 -8.23 6.65 -11.63
N GLU A 84 -8.35 7.97 -11.81
CA GLU A 84 -7.23 8.88 -12.11
C GLU A 84 -5.97 8.59 -11.27
N PRO A 85 -6.02 8.45 -9.93
CA PRO A 85 -4.80 8.22 -9.16
C PRO A 85 -4.08 6.91 -9.51
N LEU A 86 -4.82 5.82 -9.72
CA LEU A 86 -4.22 4.50 -10.01
C LEU A 86 -3.90 4.32 -11.51
N ILE A 87 -4.69 4.90 -12.39
CA ILE A 87 -4.44 4.91 -13.83
C ILE A 87 -3.19 5.73 -14.15
N ASP A 88 -3.02 6.88 -13.51
CA ASP A 88 -1.89 7.79 -13.75
C ASP A 88 -0.57 7.26 -13.18
N ILE A 89 -0.62 6.39 -12.17
CA ILE A 89 0.59 5.76 -11.64
C ILE A 89 1.10 4.70 -12.62
N SER A 90 2.34 4.88 -13.07
CA SER A 90 3.06 3.85 -13.83
C SER A 90 3.18 2.55 -13.02
N ILE A 91 2.99 1.41 -13.69
CA ILE A 91 3.20 0.10 -13.06
C ILE A 91 4.64 -0.09 -12.55
N PHE A 92 5.63 0.60 -13.13
CA PHE A 92 6.99 0.57 -12.63
C PHE A 92 7.12 1.21 -11.24
N HIS A 93 6.44 2.33 -11.00
CA HIS A 93 6.40 2.95 -9.68
C HIS A 93 5.74 2.03 -8.65
N LEU A 94 4.69 1.30 -9.01
CA LEU A 94 4.10 0.29 -8.13
C LEU A 94 5.06 -0.89 -7.87
N LYS A 95 5.82 -1.33 -8.89
CA LYS A 95 6.82 -2.41 -8.72
C LYS A 95 7.96 -1.97 -7.79
N ASP A 96 8.42 -0.74 -7.92
CA ASP A 96 9.48 -0.19 -7.08
C ASP A 96 9.00 0.01 -5.65
N LEU A 97 7.78 0.53 -5.46
CA LEU A 97 7.16 0.63 -4.15
C LEU A 97 6.97 -0.77 -3.51
N TYR A 98 6.55 -1.77 -4.29
CA TYR A 98 6.43 -3.13 -3.78
C TYR A 98 7.77 -3.70 -3.29
N LYS A 99 8.86 -3.49 -4.04
CA LYS A 99 10.20 -3.91 -3.61
C LYS A 99 10.61 -3.19 -2.33
N GLU A 100 10.42 -1.87 -2.29
CA GLU A 100 10.74 -1.05 -1.12
C GLU A 100 10.01 -1.56 0.14
N ILE A 101 8.71 -1.82 0.04
CA ILE A 101 7.93 -2.32 1.18
C ILE A 101 8.30 -3.75 1.53
N LYS A 102 8.65 -4.58 0.55
CA LYS A 102 9.10 -5.96 0.79
C LYS A 102 10.43 -6.03 1.57
N GLU A 103 11.27 -5.00 1.47
CA GLU A 103 12.53 -4.90 2.21
C GLU A 103 12.34 -4.45 3.67
N LEU A 104 11.13 -4.00 4.03
CA LEU A 104 10.74 -3.75 5.42
C LEU A 104 10.33 -5.10 6.05
N GLU A 105 11.28 -5.81 6.67
CA GLU A 105 11.02 -7.02 7.48
C GLU A 105 10.61 -6.69 8.95
#